data_AF-A0A328R9L6-F1
#
_entry.id   AF-A0A328R9L6-F1
#
_cell.length_a   1.000
_cell.length_b   1.000
_cell.length_c   1.000
_cell.angle_alpha   90.00
_cell.angle_beta   90.00
_cell.angle_gamma   90.00
#
_symmetry.space_group_name_H-M   'P 1'
#
loop_
_entity.id
_entity.type
_entity.pdbx_description
1 polymer ?
#
loop_
_entity_poly.entity_id
_entity_poly.type
_entity_poly.pdbx_seq_one_letter_code
_entity_poly.pdbx_strand_id
1 'polypeptide(L)'
;MIIKTDDYTIECTDLNLCKIFGSMRLPSPLSYNQPFSPIKSGIEDATDTYIIDITELKYLNSSGITSLARLIIVARKENKELRLLINNSIPWQKRSLSSLTALWEKLEIKPV
;
A
#
# COMPACT_ATOMS: atom_id res chain seq x y z
N MET A 1 -13.75 -1.59 -5.08
CA MET A 1 -13.70 -0.21 -5.63
C MET A 1 -12.53 -0.07 -6.59
N ILE A 2 -12.67 0.72 -7.65
CA ILE A 2 -11.60 1.03 -8.60
C ILE A 2 -11.44 2.55 -8.68
N ILE A 3 -10.22 3.05 -8.54
CA ILE A 3 -9.84 4.45 -8.78
C ILE A 3 -8.86 4.45 -9.95
N LYS A 4 -9.19 5.17 -11.02
CA LYS A 4 -8.35 5.26 -12.21
C LYS A 4 -8.07 6.72 -12.55
N THR A 5 -6.80 7.01 -12.80
CA THR A 5 -6.30 8.29 -13.31
C THR A 5 -5.48 8.03 -14.58
N ASP A 6 -4.96 9.09 -15.19
CA ASP A 6 -4.05 8.93 -16.34
C ASP A 6 -2.70 8.29 -15.95
N ASP A 7 -2.26 8.48 -14.71
CA ASP A 7 -0.93 8.04 -14.25
C ASP A 7 -0.94 6.71 -13.48
N TYR A 8 -2.00 6.44 -12.72
CA TYR A 8 -2.08 5.27 -11.85
C TYR A 8 -3.51 4.74 -11.71
N THR A 9 -3.60 3.47 -11.28
CA THR A 9 -4.86 2.82 -10.91
C THR A 9 -4.73 2.14 -9.55
N ILE A 10 -5.82 2.14 -8.78
CA ILE A 10 -5.99 1.41 -7.53
C ILE A 10 -7.21 0.50 -7.69
N GLU A 11 -7.04 -0.80 -7.51
CA GLU A 11 -8.08 -1.82 -7.63
C GLU A 11 -8.21 -2.59 -6.33
N CYS A 12 -9.23 -2.29 -5.53
CA CYS A 12 -9.60 -3.05 -4.34
C CYS A 12 -10.94 -3.75 -4.59
N THR A 13 -10.99 -4.69 -5.51
CA THR A 13 -12.21 -5.47 -5.85
C THR A 13 -12.35 -6.73 -5.01
N ASP A 14 -11.25 -7.21 -4.45
CA ASP A 14 -11.19 -8.38 -3.60
C ASP A 14 -11.20 -7.97 -2.12
N LEU A 15 -11.82 -8.79 -1.26
CA LEU A 15 -11.98 -8.47 0.17
C LEU A 15 -10.64 -8.28 0.88
N ASN A 16 -9.65 -9.13 0.58
CA ASN A 16 -8.36 -9.16 1.25
C ASN A 16 -7.21 -8.72 0.33
N LEU A 17 -7.49 -8.10 -0.83
CA LEU A 17 -6.46 -7.70 -1.78
C LEU A 17 -6.78 -6.37 -2.44
N CYS A 18 -5.79 -5.48 -2.45
CA CYS A 18 -5.81 -4.29 -3.28
C CYS A 18 -4.51 -4.13 -4.07
N LYS A 19 -4.65 -3.82 -5.36
CA LYS A 19 -3.54 -3.62 -6.30
C LYS A 19 -3.36 -2.14 -6.61
N ILE A 20 -2.11 -1.70 -6.69
CA ILE A 20 -1.74 -0.35 -7.13
C ILE A 20 -0.70 -0.48 -8.24
N PHE A 21 -0.96 0.16 -9.37
CA PHE A 21 -0.06 0.11 -10.53
C PHE A 21 -0.01 1.44 -11.28
N GLY A 22 1.05 1.62 -12.07
CA GLY A 22 1.35 2.87 -12.78
C GLY A 22 2.39 3.73 -12.05
N SER A 23 2.24 5.05 -12.08
CA SER A 23 3.14 6.00 -11.44
C SER A 23 2.36 6.97 -10.55
N MET A 24 2.60 6.95 -9.25
CA MET A 24 1.84 7.75 -8.30
C MET A 24 2.67 8.88 -7.69
N ARG A 25 2.18 10.10 -7.80
CA ARG A 25 2.75 11.27 -7.14
C ARG A 25 1.70 11.91 -6.25
N LEU A 26 1.87 11.82 -4.93
CA LEU A 26 0.99 12.51 -4.00
C LEU A 26 1.53 13.93 -3.73
N PRO A 27 0.71 14.99 -3.89
CA PRO A 27 1.18 16.37 -3.70
C PRO A 27 1.51 16.69 -2.23
N SER A 28 0.86 16.01 -1.29
CA SER A 28 1.15 16.08 0.15
C SER A 28 0.88 14.72 0.79
N PRO A 29 1.57 14.35 1.88
CA PRO A 29 1.23 13.17 2.65
C PRO A 29 -0.22 13.18 3.16
N LEU A 30 -0.84 14.35 3.32
CA LEU A 30 -2.25 14.50 3.74
C LEU A 30 -3.24 14.25 2.61
N SER A 31 -2.80 14.32 1.35
CA SER A 31 -3.65 14.08 0.16
C SER A 31 -3.97 12.60 -0.07
N TYR A 32 -3.52 11.70 0.81
CA TYR A 32 -3.75 10.25 0.70
C TYR A 32 -5.13 9.79 1.15
N ASN A 33 -5.85 10.61 1.91
CA ASN A 33 -7.16 10.24 2.43
C ASN A 33 -8.11 9.81 1.31
N GLN A 34 -8.02 10.42 0.12
CA GLN A 34 -8.88 10.09 -1.00
C GLN A 34 -8.42 8.84 -1.79
N PRO A 35 -7.17 8.75 -2.31
CA PRO A 35 -6.76 7.58 -3.08
C PRO A 35 -6.63 6.30 -2.24
N PHE A 36 -6.27 6.41 -0.95
CA PHE A 36 -6.06 5.25 -0.09
C PHE A 36 -7.24 4.92 0.83
N SER A 37 -8.34 5.69 0.76
CA SER A 37 -9.60 5.35 1.47
C SER A 37 -10.02 3.90 1.24
N PRO A 38 -10.03 3.37 -0.01
CA PRO A 38 -10.49 2.00 -0.23
C PRO A 38 -9.57 0.95 0.39
N ILE A 39 -8.26 1.26 0.47
CA ILE A 39 -7.27 0.40 1.10
C ILE A 39 -7.47 0.40 2.62
N LYS A 40 -7.74 1.57 3.20
CA LYS A 40 -8.04 1.71 4.63
C LYS A 40 -9.27 0.89 5.02
N SER A 41 -10.37 1.05 4.30
CA SER A 41 -11.60 0.27 4.52
C SER A 41 -11.36 -1.22 4.32
N GLY A 42 -10.61 -1.61 3.27
CA GLY A 42 -10.25 -3.00 3.04
C GLY A 42 -9.48 -3.62 4.21
N ILE A 43 -8.56 -2.89 4.85
CA ILE A 43 -7.85 -3.36 6.05
C ILE A 43 -8.82 -3.57 7.23
N GLU A 44 -9.73 -2.63 7.46
CA GLU A 44 -10.71 -2.69 8.56
C GLU A 44 -11.65 -3.90 8.38
N ASP A 45 -12.13 -4.12 7.15
CA ASP A 45 -13.07 -5.18 6.78
C ASP A 45 -12.42 -6.54 6.52
N ALA A 46 -11.09 -6.61 6.41
CA ALA A 46 -10.37 -7.84 6.09
C ALA A 46 -10.68 -8.98 7.08
N THR A 47 -10.99 -10.16 6.56
CA THR A 47 -11.25 -11.36 7.39
C THR A 47 -10.02 -12.26 7.52
N ASP A 48 -8.95 -11.95 6.80
CA ASP A 48 -7.68 -12.67 6.75
C ASP A 48 -6.53 -11.66 6.54
N THR A 49 -5.30 -12.12 6.29
CA THR A 49 -4.18 -11.26 5.90
C THR A 49 -4.56 -10.36 4.73
N TYR A 50 -4.52 -9.04 4.94
CA TYR A 50 -4.79 -8.08 3.89
C TYR A 50 -3.55 -7.88 3.01
N ILE A 51 -3.72 -7.93 1.70
CA ILE A 51 -2.63 -7.86 0.72
C ILE A 51 -2.68 -6.51 0.01
N ILE A 52 -1.58 -5.78 0.03
CA ILE A 52 -1.35 -4.63 -0.83
C ILE A 52 -0.33 -5.04 -1.87
N ASP A 53 -0.73 -5.10 -3.14
CA ASP A 53 0.15 -5.42 -4.25
C ASP A 53 0.59 -4.14 -4.96
N ILE A 54 1.88 -3.85 -4.92
CA ILE A 54 2.49 -2.72 -5.60
C ILE A 54 3.55 -3.16 -6.61
N THR A 55 3.58 -4.44 -7.01
CA THR A 55 4.59 -5.00 -7.93
C THR A 55 4.68 -4.23 -9.25
N GLU A 56 3.57 -3.65 -9.70
CA GLU A 56 3.45 -2.86 -10.92
C GLU A 56 3.40 -1.33 -10.69
N LEU A 57 3.64 -0.86 -9.45
CA LEU A 57 3.79 0.56 -9.13
C LEU A 57 5.23 1.03 -9.43
N LYS A 58 5.42 1.63 -10.61
CA LYS A 58 6.74 2.03 -11.13
C LYS A 58 7.34 3.21 -10.37
N TYR A 59 6.52 4.13 -9.87
CA TYR A 59 6.97 5.29 -9.11
C TYR A 59 6.05 5.60 -7.93
N LEU A 60 6.67 5.97 -6.81
CA LEU A 60 6.00 6.55 -5.65
C LEU A 60 6.93 7.60 -5.03
N ASN A 61 6.43 8.82 -4.81
CA ASN A 61 7.21 9.87 -4.15
C ASN A 61 7.22 9.72 -2.61
N SER A 62 8.02 10.54 -1.93
CA SER A 62 8.15 10.53 -0.45
C SER A 62 6.82 10.69 0.29
N SER A 63 5.93 11.55 -0.22
CA SER A 63 4.56 11.69 0.28
C SER A 63 3.81 10.36 0.21
N GLY A 64 3.87 9.67 -0.93
CA GLY A 64 3.27 8.35 -1.11
C GLY A 64 3.82 7.28 -0.17
N ILE A 65 5.15 7.23 0.03
CA ILE A 65 5.78 6.30 0.98
C ILE A 65 5.29 6.56 2.41
N THR A 66 5.19 7.83 2.80
CA THR A 66 4.64 8.23 4.11
C THR A 66 3.18 7.78 4.26
N SER A 67 2.41 7.82 3.18
CA SER A 67 1.02 7.36 3.17
C SER A 67 0.90 5.84 3.28
N LEU A 68 1.80 5.06 2.65
CA LEU A 68 1.90 3.61 2.89
C LEU A 68 2.24 3.30 4.36
N ALA A 69 3.18 4.05 4.96
CA ALA A 69 3.50 3.93 6.37
C ALA A 69 2.28 4.15 7.28
N ARG A 70 1.41 5.09 6.92
CA ARG A 70 0.15 5.33 7.67
C ARG A 70 -0.84 4.17 7.54
N LEU A 71 -0.94 3.53 6.37
CA LEU A 71 -1.77 2.33 6.21
C LEU A 71 -1.28 1.17 7.09
N ILE A 72 0.03 1.00 7.23
CA ILE A 72 0.61 0.01 8.14
C ILE A 72 0.24 0.32 9.60
N ILE A 73 0.24 1.60 9.99
CA ILE A 73 -0.20 2.02 11.33
C ILE A 73 -1.71 1.76 11.53
N VAL A 74 -2.54 1.90 10.49
CA VAL A 74 -3.95 1.51 10.57
C VAL A 74 -4.08 0.01 10.81
N ALA A 75 -3.42 -0.82 10.01
CA ALA A 75 -3.44 -2.28 10.20
C ALA A 75 -3.00 -2.69 11.63
N ARG A 76 -1.98 -2.02 12.17
CA ARG A 76 -1.56 -2.21 13.56
C ARG A 76 -2.66 -1.88 14.57
N LYS A 77 -3.35 -0.75 14.41
CA LYS A 77 -4.44 -0.34 15.31
C LYS A 77 -5.60 -1.32 15.29
N GLU A 78 -5.92 -1.83 14.11
CA GLU A 78 -6.97 -2.84 13.90
C GLU A 78 -6.48 -4.27 14.21
N ASN A 79 -5.22 -4.44 14.63
CA ASN A 79 -4.55 -5.72 14.87
C ASN A 79 -4.65 -6.71 13.69
N LYS A 80 -4.61 -6.19 12.45
CA LYS A 80 -4.69 -6.95 11.21
C LYS A 80 -3.30 -7.32 10.70
N GLU A 81 -3.20 -8.50 10.10
CA GLU A 81 -2.01 -8.91 9.36
C GLU A 81 -1.99 -8.22 8.00
N LEU A 82 -0.80 -7.79 7.57
CA LEU A 82 -0.62 -7.06 6.32
C LEU A 82 0.51 -7.69 5.52
N ARG A 83 0.28 -7.97 4.24
CA ARG A 83 1.32 -8.39 3.30
C ARG A 83 1.48 -7.36 2.20
N LEU A 84 2.69 -6.85 2.03
CA LEU A 84 3.05 -5.95 0.93
C LEU A 84 3.81 -6.73 -0.14
N LEU A 85 3.19 -6.92 -1.31
CA LEU A 85 3.86 -7.55 -2.46
C LEU A 85 4.68 -6.50 -3.22
N ILE A 86 5.96 -6.77 -3.41
CA ILE A 86 6.92 -5.85 -4.05
C ILE A 86 7.65 -6.51 -5.22
N ASN A 87 8.12 -5.69 -6.15
CA ASN A 87 9.02 -6.10 -7.21
C ASN A 87 10.43 -5.58 -6.90
N ASN A 88 11.34 -6.49 -6.57
CA ASN A 88 12.73 -6.16 -6.23
C ASN A 88 13.54 -5.56 -7.40
N SER A 89 13.04 -5.68 -8.64
CA SER A 89 13.62 -5.01 -9.81
C SER A 89 13.33 -3.51 -9.82
N ILE A 90 12.36 -3.02 -9.03
CA ILE A 90 12.04 -1.61 -8.86
C ILE A 90 12.81 -1.06 -7.64
N PRO A 91 13.85 -0.22 -7.83
CA PRO A 91 14.81 0.09 -6.76
C PRO A 91 14.20 0.75 -5.51
N TRP A 92 13.20 1.62 -5.69
CA TRP A 92 12.57 2.31 -4.56
C TRP A 92 11.76 1.35 -3.70
N GLN A 93 11.15 0.31 -4.28
CA GLN A 93 10.39 -0.67 -3.50
C GLN A 93 11.30 -1.46 -2.57
N LYS A 94 12.42 -1.97 -3.11
CA LYS A 94 13.42 -2.70 -2.29
C LYS A 94 14.05 -1.82 -1.22
N ARG A 95 14.47 -0.61 -1.56
CA ARG A 95 15.25 0.25 -0.65
C ARG A 95 14.35 0.95 0.35
N SER A 96 13.32 1.65 -0.12
CA SER A 96 12.53 2.56 0.71
C SER A 96 11.51 1.85 1.61
N LEU A 97 11.06 0.64 1.25
CA LEU A 97 10.03 -0.07 2.02
C LEU A 97 10.61 -0.97 3.12
N SER A 98 11.90 -1.33 3.03
CA SER A 98 12.54 -2.20 4.02
C SER A 98 12.44 -1.67 5.45
N SER A 99 12.55 -0.35 5.64
CA SER A 99 12.42 0.30 6.95
C SER A 99 11.00 0.28 7.52
N LEU A 100 9.97 0.03 6.70
CA LEU A 100 8.57 0.03 7.15
C LEU A 100 8.23 -1.21 8.00
N THR A 101 9.03 -2.27 7.92
CA THR A 101 8.90 -3.47 8.78
C THR A 101 8.97 -3.14 10.27
N ALA A 102 9.66 -2.07 10.66
CA ALA A 102 9.73 -1.63 12.05
C ALA A 102 8.40 -1.02 12.58
N LEU A 103 7.44 -0.72 11.71
CA LEU A 103 6.17 -0.08 12.11
C LEU A 103 5.15 -1.08 12.67
N TRP A 104 5.23 -2.35 12.26
CA TRP A 104 4.30 -3.38 12.69
C TRP A 104 4.89 -4.79 12.59
N GLU A 105 4.77 -5.59 13.64
CA GLU A 105 5.35 -6.95 13.69
C GLU A 105 4.63 -7.95 12.77
N LYS A 106 3.34 -7.73 12.49
CA LYS A 106 2.55 -8.56 11.57
C LYS A 106 2.53 -8.02 10.13
N LEU A 107 3.52 -7.18 9.79
CA LEU A 107 3.77 -6.78 8.41
C LEU A 107 4.78 -7.74 7.76
N GLU A 108 4.36 -8.39 6.68
CA GLU A 108 5.25 -9.14 5.79
C GLU A 108 5.51 -8.33 4.52
N ILE A 109 6.78 -8.09 4.16
CA ILE A 109 7.15 -7.58 2.84
C ILE A 109 7.66 -8.74 2.00
N LYS A 110 6.92 -9.10 0.95
CA LYS A 110 7.19 -10.28 0.12
C LYS A 110 7.53 -9.87 -1.32
N PRO A 111 8.77 -10.12 -1.78
CA PRO A 111 9.11 -9.99 -3.19
C PRO A 111 8.39 -11.04 -4.04
N VAL A 112 7.92 -10.64 -5.22
CA VAL A 112 7.39 -11.52 -6.28
C VAL A 112 8.21 -11.33 -7.56
#